data_AF-A0A645F2Y7-F1
#
_entry.id   AF-A0A645F2Y7-F1
#
_cell.length_a   1.000
_cell.length_b   1.000
_cell.length_c   1.000
_cell.angle_alpha   90.00
_cell.angle_beta   90.00
_cell.angle_gamma   90.00
#
_symmetry.space_group_name_H-M   'P 1'
#
loop_
_entity.id
_entity.type
_entity.pdbx_description
1 polymer ?
#
loop_
_entity_poly.entity_id
_entity_poly.type
_entity_poly.pdbx_seq_one_letter_code
_entity_poly.pdbx_strand_id
1 'polypeptide(L)'
;MLCDFELRRNWRNTNEIAESTCVASLTPLPELSEVSGPQVRWVLLGPAKSERLALNEEVHDALAAGISPRDLVVLSLAAEKRAIFASGLTIAGLKSVPFDAQTPWQEGTIRCASVFRFKGLESRAIILTDISGFASDEQQMAAYVGMSRANTWLSVILSPAAFADLQSNRLRFPDLLGQSTITKSTDTFSAAHHEP
;
A
#
# COMPACT_ATOMS: atom_id res chain seq x y z
N MET A 1 33.51 12.90 -4.65
CA MET A 1 32.93 11.66 -5.19
C MET A 1 32.05 11.08 -4.10
N LEU A 2 30.74 11.34 -4.17
CA LEU A 2 29.79 10.74 -3.23
C LEU A 2 29.52 9.32 -3.75
N CYS A 3 29.75 8.32 -2.90
CA CYS A 3 29.42 6.94 -3.22
C CYS A 3 27.92 6.77 -2.96
N ASP A 4 27.13 6.52 -3.99
CA ASP A 4 25.70 6.23 -3.85
C ASP A 4 25.55 4.80 -3.31
N PHE A 5 25.04 4.67 -2.08
CA PHE A 5 24.63 3.40 -1.50
C PHE A 5 23.15 3.19 -1.78
N GLU A 6 22.82 2.28 -2.70
CA GLU A 6 21.44 1.86 -2.97
C GLU A 6 21.00 0.73 -2.03
N LEU A 7 19.94 0.96 -1.26
CA LEU A 7 19.28 -0.09 -0.49
C LEU A 7 18.38 -0.92 -1.43
N ARG A 8 18.82 -2.14 -1.74
CA ARG A 8 18.10 -3.07 -2.64
C ARG A 8 17.01 -3.90 -1.95
N ARG A 9 17.05 -3.97 -0.61
CA ARG A 9 16.16 -4.80 0.21
C ARG A 9 15.02 -3.98 0.82
N ASN A 10 13.82 -4.55 0.84
CA ASN A 10 12.65 -3.97 1.48
C ASN A 10 12.76 -4.07 3.02
N TRP A 11 12.92 -2.91 3.67
CA TRP A 11 12.92 -2.79 5.13
C TRP A 11 11.72 -2.00 5.68
N ARG A 12 10.80 -1.57 4.81
CA ARG A 12 9.70 -0.68 5.19
C ARG A 12 8.48 -1.43 5.69
N ASN A 13 8.15 -2.54 5.05
CA ASN A 13 6.92 -3.29 5.31
C ASN A 13 7.15 -4.80 5.20
N THR A 14 6.12 -5.58 5.50
CA THR A 14 6.16 -7.04 5.36
C THR A 14 6.27 -7.45 3.89
N ASN A 15 6.84 -8.63 3.65
CA ASN A 15 6.98 -9.16 2.30
C ASN A 15 5.65 -9.29 1.55
N GLU A 16 4.57 -9.66 2.25
CA GLU A 16 3.22 -9.80 1.68
C GLU A 16 2.66 -8.46 1.18
N ILE A 17 2.95 -7.36 1.90
CA ILE A 17 2.58 -6.00 1.48
C ILE A 17 3.44 -5.57 0.28
N ALA A 18 4.74 -5.84 0.30
CA ALA A 18 5.64 -5.51 -0.81
C ALA A 18 5.21 -6.21 -2.11
N GLU A 19 4.99 -7.53 -2.07
CA GLU A 19 4.55 -8.31 -3.21
C GLU A 19 3.19 -7.82 -3.73
N SER A 20 2.21 -7.65 -2.85
CA SER A 20 0.87 -7.17 -3.22
C SER A 20 0.91 -5.77 -3.85
N THR A 21 1.78 -4.89 -3.32
CA THR A 21 2.00 -3.56 -3.87
C THR A 21 2.56 -3.68 -5.29
N CYS A 22 3.60 -4.48 -5.50
CA CYS A 22 4.21 -4.69 -6.81
C CYS A 22 3.23 -5.27 -7.83
N VAL A 23 2.36 -6.20 -7.43
CA VAL A 23 1.29 -6.71 -8.30
C VAL A 23 0.31 -5.60 -8.68
N ALA A 24 -0.15 -4.80 -7.71
CA ALA A 24 -1.11 -3.74 -7.99
C ALA A 24 -0.53 -2.62 -8.89
N SER A 25 0.73 -2.24 -8.66
CA SER A 25 1.39 -1.13 -9.37
C SER A 25 2.26 -1.54 -10.55
N LEU A 26 2.37 -2.84 -10.87
CA LEU A 26 3.28 -3.37 -11.88
C LEU A 26 4.74 -2.90 -11.73
N THR A 27 5.16 -2.62 -10.49
CA THR A 27 6.54 -2.22 -10.19
C THR A 27 7.40 -3.45 -9.94
N PRO A 28 8.70 -3.42 -10.26
CA PRO A 28 9.61 -4.51 -9.96
C PRO A 28 9.60 -4.89 -8.48
N LEU A 29 9.71 -6.19 -8.19
CA LEU A 29 9.81 -6.68 -6.82
C LEU A 29 11.20 -6.35 -6.26
N PRO A 30 11.32 -5.66 -5.10
CA PRO A 30 12.60 -5.47 -4.45
C PRO A 30 13.11 -6.78 -3.85
N GLU A 31 14.35 -6.81 -3.38
CA GLU A 31 14.81 -7.93 -2.57
C GLU A 31 13.99 -7.98 -1.28
N LEU A 32 13.35 -9.11 -1.00
CA LEU A 32 12.54 -9.29 0.19
C LEU A 32 13.42 -9.38 1.44
N SER A 33 12.88 -8.96 2.59
CA SER A 33 13.54 -9.15 3.88
C SER A 33 13.08 -10.45 4.55
N GLU A 34 13.43 -10.63 5.82
CA GLU A 34 12.93 -11.75 6.64
C GLU A 34 11.63 -11.38 7.39
N VAL A 35 11.10 -10.17 7.16
CA VAL A 35 9.90 -9.69 7.84
C VAL A 35 8.64 -10.17 7.11
N SER A 36 7.99 -11.17 7.67
CA SER A 36 6.68 -11.68 7.24
C SER A 36 5.55 -11.15 8.14
N GLY A 37 4.36 -11.02 7.57
CA GLY A 37 3.16 -10.59 8.25
C GLY A 37 1.88 -11.18 7.63
N PRO A 38 0.70 -10.66 8.03
CA PRO A 38 -0.55 -11.14 7.47
C PRO A 38 -0.68 -10.79 5.99
N GLN A 39 -1.45 -11.62 5.27
CA GLN A 39 -1.81 -11.35 3.89
C GLN A 39 -2.60 -10.04 3.75
N VAL A 40 -2.37 -9.33 2.65
CA VAL A 40 -3.16 -8.14 2.29
C VAL A 40 -4.62 -8.53 2.10
N ARG A 41 -5.53 -7.79 2.75
CA ARG A 41 -6.97 -8.01 2.65
C ARG A 41 -7.52 -7.26 1.44
N TRP A 42 -8.01 -8.00 0.46
CA TRP A 42 -8.67 -7.44 -0.72
C TRP A 42 -10.18 -7.48 -0.54
N VAL A 43 -10.77 -6.32 -0.35
CA VAL A 43 -12.18 -6.16 0.03
C VAL A 43 -12.98 -5.78 -1.20
N LEU A 44 -13.54 -6.78 -1.87
CA LEU A 44 -14.34 -6.56 -3.08
C LEU A 44 -15.73 -6.04 -2.73
N LEU A 45 -16.09 -4.89 -3.29
CA LEU A 45 -17.44 -4.35 -3.18
C LEU A 45 -18.40 -5.16 -4.04
N GLY A 46 -19.42 -5.74 -3.39
CA GLY A 46 -20.56 -6.32 -4.08
C GLY A 46 -21.47 -5.24 -4.70
N PRO A 47 -22.37 -5.61 -5.63
CA PRO A 47 -23.18 -4.65 -6.39
C PRO A 47 -24.01 -3.66 -5.55
N ALA A 48 -24.46 -4.08 -4.37
CA ALA A 48 -25.26 -3.27 -3.46
C ALA A 48 -24.48 -2.76 -2.24
N LYS A 49 -23.22 -3.19 -2.06
CA LYS A 49 -22.41 -2.84 -0.89
C LYS A 49 -21.75 -1.49 -1.14
N SER A 50 -22.17 -0.47 -0.39
CA SER A 50 -21.49 0.82 -0.43
C SER A 50 -20.06 0.69 0.11
N GLU A 51 -19.14 1.45 -0.47
CA GLU A 51 -17.76 1.52 0.01
C GLU A 51 -17.69 1.96 1.48
N ARG A 52 -18.63 2.81 1.91
CA ARG A 52 -18.71 3.28 3.30
C ARG A 52 -19.05 2.16 4.25
N LEU A 53 -19.96 1.27 3.88
CA LEU A 53 -20.31 0.10 4.69
C LEU A 53 -19.09 -0.84 4.80
N ALA A 54 -18.43 -1.12 3.67
CA ALA A 54 -17.20 -1.91 3.67
C ALA A 54 -16.11 -1.30 4.54
N LEU A 55 -15.92 0.02 4.48
CA LEU A 55 -14.97 0.73 5.34
C LEU A 55 -15.31 0.59 6.84
N ASN A 56 -16.60 0.67 7.20
CA ASN A 56 -17.03 0.48 8.58
C ASN A 56 -16.73 -0.93 9.08
N GLU A 57 -17.05 -1.95 8.28
CA GLU A 57 -16.78 -3.35 8.60
C GLU A 57 -15.27 -3.62 8.72
N GLU A 58 -14.47 -3.11 7.77
CA GLU A 58 -13.01 -3.33 7.79
C GLU A 58 -12.33 -2.62 8.95
N VAL A 59 -12.76 -1.41 9.32
CA VAL A 59 -12.26 -0.76 10.53
C VAL A 59 -12.66 -1.59 11.76
N HIS A 60 -13.92 -2.01 11.86
CA HIS A 60 -14.36 -2.83 12.97
C HIS A 60 -13.53 -4.14 13.10
N ASP A 61 -13.29 -4.82 11.99
CA ASP A 61 -12.53 -6.07 11.96
C ASP A 61 -11.05 -5.86 12.30
N ALA A 62 -10.45 -4.76 11.85
CA ALA A 62 -9.09 -4.37 12.24
C ALA A 62 -8.98 -4.16 13.76
N LEU A 63 -9.95 -3.45 14.36
CA LEU A 63 -9.99 -3.22 15.81
C LEU A 63 -10.19 -4.53 16.58
N ALA A 64 -11.09 -5.40 16.09
CA ALA A 64 -11.32 -6.72 16.67
C ALA A 64 -10.09 -7.64 16.59
N ALA A 65 -9.25 -7.47 15.57
CA ALA A 65 -7.96 -8.14 15.43
C ALA A 65 -6.85 -7.56 16.34
N GLY A 66 -7.17 -6.58 17.20
CA GLY A 66 -6.24 -6.00 18.17
C GLY A 66 -5.41 -4.84 17.62
N ILE A 67 -5.74 -4.28 16.45
CA ILE A 67 -5.09 -3.09 15.93
C ILE A 67 -5.60 -1.88 16.71
N SER A 68 -4.68 -1.11 17.30
CA SER A 68 -5.05 0.13 17.99
C SER A 68 -5.59 1.16 16.99
N PRO A 69 -6.68 1.89 17.29
CA PRO A 69 -7.13 3.02 16.47
C PRO A 69 -6.04 4.09 16.23
N ARG A 70 -5.08 4.23 17.15
CA ARG A 70 -3.94 5.14 17.04
C ARG A 70 -2.98 4.77 15.90
N ASP A 71 -2.89 3.48 15.64
CA ASP A 71 -1.96 2.84 14.69
C ASP A 71 -2.64 2.52 13.35
N LEU A 72 -3.93 2.84 13.23
CA LEU A 72 -4.75 2.61 12.06
C LEU A 72 -5.06 3.93 11.36
N VAL A 73 -4.74 4.01 10.07
CA VAL A 73 -5.05 5.17 9.22
C VAL A 73 -5.91 4.75 8.04
N VAL A 74 -6.99 5.50 7.80
CA VAL A 74 -7.78 5.37 6.56
C VAL A 74 -7.17 6.29 5.51
N LEU A 75 -6.68 5.70 4.42
CA LEU A 75 -6.12 6.45 3.29
C LEU A 75 -7.05 6.41 2.09
N SER A 76 -7.25 7.56 1.48
CA SER A 76 -8.02 7.70 0.23
C SER A 76 -7.10 8.02 -0.95
N LEU A 77 -7.30 7.34 -2.08
CA LEU A 77 -6.68 7.74 -3.36
C LEU A 77 -7.37 8.95 -3.99
N ALA A 78 -8.57 9.30 -3.56
CA ALA A 78 -9.24 10.51 -4.00
C ALA A 78 -8.64 11.77 -3.36
N ALA A 79 -8.89 12.91 -4.01
CA ALA A 79 -8.62 14.21 -3.39
C ALA A 79 -9.47 14.37 -2.13
N GLU A 80 -8.96 15.08 -1.12
CA GLU A 80 -9.59 15.17 0.22
C GLU A 80 -11.05 15.62 0.19
N LYS A 81 -11.43 16.52 -0.72
CA LYS A 81 -12.84 16.97 -0.90
C LYS A 81 -13.78 15.87 -1.42
N ARG A 82 -13.23 14.82 -2.02
CA ARG A 82 -13.93 13.67 -2.61
C ARG A 82 -13.69 12.38 -1.84
N ALA A 83 -12.82 12.40 -0.84
CA ALA A 83 -12.51 11.23 -0.04
C ALA A 83 -13.76 10.75 0.71
N ILE A 84 -13.91 9.44 0.84
CA ILE A 84 -15.05 8.84 1.51
C ILE A 84 -15.27 9.31 2.95
N PHE A 85 -14.22 9.82 3.60
CA PHE A 85 -14.21 10.32 4.97
C PHE A 85 -14.32 11.86 5.07
N ALA A 86 -14.60 12.57 3.97
CA ALA A 86 -14.66 14.03 3.97
C ALA A 86 -15.72 14.56 4.96
N SER A 87 -15.24 15.05 6.10
CA SER A 87 -15.93 15.75 7.21
C SER A 87 -16.85 14.94 8.15
N GLY A 88 -16.36 14.74 9.38
CA GLY A 88 -17.19 14.47 10.58
C GLY A 88 -17.90 13.13 10.61
N LEU A 89 -17.53 12.19 9.75
CA LEU A 89 -18.17 10.89 9.67
C LEU A 89 -17.71 9.99 10.83
N THR A 90 -18.65 9.19 11.32
CA THR A 90 -18.34 8.10 12.23
C THR A 90 -18.02 6.86 11.40
N ILE A 91 -16.87 6.23 11.68
CA ILE A 91 -16.41 4.98 11.07
C ILE A 91 -16.20 3.97 12.20
N ALA A 92 -16.97 2.89 12.21
CA ALA A 92 -16.96 1.87 13.26
C ALA A 92 -17.07 2.45 14.69
N GLY A 93 -17.91 3.48 14.87
CA GLY A 93 -18.07 4.17 16.16
C GLY A 93 -17.00 5.23 16.48
N LEU A 94 -15.94 5.35 15.67
CA LEU A 94 -14.88 6.34 15.84
C LEU A 94 -15.14 7.60 15.00
N LYS A 95 -14.86 8.77 15.56
CA LYS A 95 -14.95 10.04 14.82
C LYS A 95 -13.76 10.16 13.86
N SER A 96 -14.03 10.32 12.57
CA SER A 96 -12.98 10.59 11.58
C SER A 96 -12.36 11.97 11.83
N VAL A 97 -11.03 12.03 11.94
CA VAL A 97 -10.26 13.27 12.05
C VAL A 97 -9.16 13.30 11.00
N PRO A 98 -8.77 14.47 10.47
CA PRO A 98 -7.62 14.56 9.57
C PRO A 98 -6.35 14.03 10.24
N PHE A 99 -5.51 13.35 9.47
CA PHE A 99 -4.17 13.00 9.93
C PHE A 99 -3.30 14.26 10.01
N ASP A 100 -2.68 14.46 11.18
CA ASP A 100 -1.64 15.45 11.39
C ASP A 100 -0.54 14.83 12.26
N ALA A 101 0.70 14.83 11.75
CA ALA A 101 1.86 14.28 12.44
C ALA A 101 2.24 15.09 13.69
N GLN A 102 1.88 16.37 13.75
CA GLN A 102 2.20 17.26 14.86
C GLN A 102 1.14 17.22 15.97
N THR A 103 -0.06 16.72 15.67
CA THR A 103 -1.17 16.65 16.62
C THR A 103 -1.23 15.26 17.26
N PRO A 104 -1.18 15.15 18.61
CA PRO A 104 -1.37 13.87 19.29
C PRO A 104 -2.69 13.20 18.93
N TRP A 105 -2.72 11.87 18.95
CA TRP A 105 -3.95 11.13 18.71
C TRP A 105 -4.94 11.37 19.85
N GLN A 106 -6.24 11.42 19.54
CA GLN A 106 -7.31 11.65 20.50
C GLN A 106 -8.18 10.40 20.65
N GLU A 107 -8.54 10.06 21.89
CA GLU A 107 -9.40 8.92 22.20
C GLU A 107 -10.74 8.99 21.44
N GLY A 108 -11.23 7.83 20.96
CA GLY A 108 -12.46 7.75 20.18
C GLY A 108 -12.38 8.33 18.75
N THR A 109 -11.18 8.58 18.24
CA THR A 109 -10.97 9.08 16.87
C THR A 109 -10.21 8.11 15.97
N ILE A 110 -10.46 8.19 14.66
CA ILE A 110 -9.68 7.51 13.63
C ILE A 110 -9.10 8.54 12.67
N ARG A 111 -7.81 8.41 12.35
CA ARG A 111 -7.12 9.37 11.48
C ARG A 111 -7.32 9.01 10.02
N CYS A 112 -7.65 10.01 9.22
CA CYS A 112 -7.88 9.86 7.79
C CYS A 112 -7.05 10.86 6.99
N ALA A 113 -6.55 10.46 5.82
CA ALA A 113 -5.83 11.36 4.92
C ALA A 113 -5.96 10.93 3.46
N SER A 114 -5.80 11.87 2.54
CA SER A 114 -5.52 11.50 1.14
C SER A 114 -4.07 11.03 1.02
N VAL A 115 -3.81 10.13 0.06
CA VAL A 115 -2.45 9.65 -0.21
C VAL A 115 -1.48 10.79 -0.53
N PHE A 116 -1.95 11.87 -1.15
CA PHE A 116 -1.16 13.06 -1.43
C PHE A 116 -0.65 13.76 -0.16
N ARG A 117 -1.49 13.88 0.88
CA ARG A 117 -1.11 14.47 2.17
C ARG A 117 -0.30 13.52 3.05
N PHE A 118 -0.43 12.23 2.81
CA PHE A 118 0.27 11.19 3.57
C PHE A 118 1.65 10.84 3.00
N LYS A 119 2.11 11.55 1.96
CA LYS A 119 3.39 11.28 1.32
C LYS A 119 4.56 11.50 2.30
N GLY A 120 5.42 10.49 2.41
CA GLY A 120 6.58 10.52 3.33
C GLY A 120 6.27 10.03 4.75
N LEU A 121 5.00 9.75 5.03
CA LEU A 121 4.55 9.16 6.29
C LEU A 121 4.28 7.67 6.11
N GLU A 122 4.18 6.96 7.22
CA GLU A 122 3.85 5.54 7.29
C GLU A 122 3.01 5.24 8.53
N SER A 123 2.31 4.12 8.51
CA SER A 123 1.52 3.66 9.65
C SER A 123 1.52 2.14 9.74
N ARG A 124 1.41 1.63 10.97
CA ARG A 124 1.41 0.20 11.25
C ARG A 124 0.28 -0.51 10.48
N ALA A 125 -0.91 0.09 10.45
CA ALA A 125 -2.07 -0.44 9.74
C ALA A 125 -2.73 0.62 8.86
N ILE A 126 -3.10 0.22 7.63
CA ILE A 126 -3.79 1.10 6.68
C ILE A 126 -4.99 0.39 6.07
N ILE A 127 -6.09 1.13 5.92
CA ILE A 127 -7.22 0.76 5.06
C ILE A 127 -7.24 1.75 3.90
N LEU A 128 -7.03 1.26 2.68
CA LEU A 128 -6.98 2.07 1.47
C LEU A 128 -8.35 2.06 0.76
N THR A 129 -8.87 3.25 0.44
CA THR A 129 -10.19 3.48 -0.15
C THR A 129 -10.11 4.36 -1.40
N ASP A 130 -11.26 4.53 -2.05
CA ASP A 130 -11.49 5.36 -3.22
C ASP A 130 -10.63 4.92 -4.43
N ILE A 131 -10.46 3.61 -4.59
CA ILE A 131 -9.66 3.03 -5.67
C ILE A 131 -10.51 2.92 -6.94
N SER A 132 -10.15 3.74 -7.92
CA SER A 132 -10.84 3.80 -9.21
C SER A 132 -10.35 2.75 -10.23
N GLY A 133 -9.16 2.18 -10.03
CA GLY A 133 -8.56 1.20 -10.95
C GLY A 133 -7.06 1.06 -10.77
N PHE A 134 -6.45 0.22 -11.61
CA PHE A 134 -5.00 0.01 -11.73
C PHE A 134 -4.52 -0.05 -13.19
N ALA A 135 -5.34 0.47 -14.11
CA ALA A 135 -5.10 0.36 -15.55
C ALA A 135 -4.11 1.40 -16.09
N SER A 136 -4.03 2.60 -15.47
CA SER A 136 -3.12 3.67 -15.90
C SER A 136 -1.89 3.79 -15.00
N ASP A 137 -0.81 4.37 -15.53
CA ASP A 137 0.42 4.66 -14.78
C ASP A 137 0.16 5.55 -13.55
N GLU A 138 -0.76 6.52 -13.67
CA GLU A 138 -1.16 7.38 -12.55
C GLU A 138 -1.84 6.57 -11.44
N GLN A 139 -2.76 5.67 -11.81
CA GLN A 139 -3.44 4.79 -10.87
C GLN A 139 -2.48 3.80 -10.19
N GLN A 140 -1.57 3.21 -10.97
CA GLN A 140 -0.53 2.30 -10.49
C GLN A 140 0.43 3.02 -9.52
N MET A 141 0.85 4.24 -9.86
CA MET A 141 1.68 5.05 -8.99
C MET A 141 0.95 5.43 -7.70
N ALA A 142 -0.33 5.82 -7.78
CA ALA A 142 -1.13 6.14 -6.61
C ALA A 142 -1.31 4.92 -5.69
N ALA A 143 -1.57 3.74 -6.28
CA ALA A 143 -1.61 2.47 -5.57
C ALA A 143 -0.29 2.14 -4.89
N TYR A 144 0.84 2.26 -5.60
CA TYR A 144 2.17 2.08 -5.05
C TYR A 144 2.39 2.98 -3.84
N VAL A 145 2.14 4.28 -4.00
CA VAL A 145 2.35 5.27 -2.95
C VAL A 145 1.44 5.02 -1.77
N GLY A 146 0.19 4.58 -1.95
CA GLY A 146 -0.76 4.32 -0.87
C GLY A 146 -0.50 3.01 -0.12
N MET A 147 -0.32 1.90 -0.85
CA MET A 147 -0.13 0.57 -0.27
C MET A 147 1.21 0.46 0.47
N SER A 148 2.27 1.06 -0.08
CA SER A 148 3.61 1.02 0.54
C SER A 148 3.73 1.78 1.87
N ARG A 149 2.69 2.50 2.30
CA ARG A 149 2.66 3.22 3.59
C ARG A 149 2.30 2.33 4.77
N ALA A 150 1.75 1.15 4.49
CA ALA A 150 1.41 0.17 5.51
C ALA A 150 2.66 -0.60 5.91
N ASN A 151 3.01 -0.62 7.19
CA ASN A 151 4.14 -1.42 7.65
C ASN A 151 3.76 -2.89 7.88
N THR A 152 2.59 -3.17 8.47
CA THR A 152 2.24 -4.54 8.92
C THR A 152 0.86 -5.03 8.52
N TRP A 153 -0.15 -4.16 8.42
CA TRP A 153 -1.51 -4.54 8.06
C TRP A 153 -2.04 -3.64 6.96
N LEU A 154 -2.60 -4.24 5.92
CA LEU A 154 -3.18 -3.52 4.79
C LEU A 154 -4.51 -4.18 4.39
N SER A 155 -5.59 -3.39 4.44
CA SER A 155 -6.83 -3.70 3.72
C SER A 155 -6.99 -2.74 2.56
N VAL A 156 -7.50 -3.23 1.44
CA VAL A 156 -7.70 -2.48 0.20
C VAL A 156 -9.12 -2.70 -0.28
N ILE A 157 -9.92 -1.63 -0.31
CA ILE A 157 -11.31 -1.68 -0.77
C ILE A 157 -11.36 -1.43 -2.27
N LEU A 158 -11.97 -2.36 -3.00
CA LEU A 158 -11.97 -2.39 -4.46
C LEU A 158 -13.38 -2.34 -5.03
N SER A 159 -13.57 -1.46 -6.00
CA SER A 159 -14.68 -1.59 -6.94
C SER A 159 -14.51 -2.82 -7.82
N PRO A 160 -15.59 -3.38 -8.40
CA PRO A 160 -15.49 -4.50 -9.35
C PRO A 160 -14.56 -4.23 -10.53
N ALA A 161 -14.53 -2.98 -11.03
CA ALA A 161 -13.63 -2.57 -12.10
C ALA A 161 -12.16 -2.62 -11.65
N ALA A 162 -11.85 -2.03 -10.49
CA ALA A 162 -10.49 -2.07 -9.96
C ALA A 162 -10.02 -3.49 -9.64
N PHE A 163 -10.93 -4.37 -9.22
CA PHE A 163 -10.60 -5.79 -9.04
C PHE A 163 -10.25 -6.50 -10.36
N ALA A 164 -10.97 -6.20 -11.45
CA ALA A 164 -10.64 -6.73 -12.76
C ALA A 164 -9.26 -6.27 -13.26
N ASP A 165 -8.91 -5.00 -13.03
CA ASP A 165 -7.57 -4.47 -13.32
C ASP A 165 -6.50 -5.21 -12.50
N LEU A 166 -6.73 -5.44 -11.21
CA LEU A 166 -5.81 -6.16 -10.33
C LEU A 166 -5.58 -7.60 -10.82
N GLN A 167 -6.64 -8.30 -11.24
CA GLN A 167 -6.49 -9.65 -11.82
C GLN A 167 -5.66 -9.62 -13.09
N SER A 168 -5.88 -8.62 -13.95
CA SER A 168 -5.11 -8.44 -15.18
C SER A 168 -3.63 -8.18 -14.88
N ASN A 169 -3.34 -7.36 -13.87
CA ASN A 169 -1.97 -7.08 -13.44
C ASN A 169 -1.30 -8.32 -12.85
N ARG A 170 -2.04 -9.13 -12.06
CA ARG A 170 -1.53 -10.38 -11.50
C ARG A 170 -1.11 -11.39 -12.57
N LEU A 171 -1.82 -11.45 -13.70
CA LEU A 171 -1.44 -12.30 -14.83
C LEU A 171 -0.18 -11.82 -15.55
N ARG A 172 0.05 -10.49 -15.58
CA ARG A 172 1.22 -9.86 -16.22
C ARG A 172 2.46 -9.85 -15.33
N PHE A 173 2.28 -9.95 -14.01
CA PHE A 173 3.37 -9.82 -13.04
C PHE A 173 4.48 -10.87 -13.16
N PRO A 174 4.21 -12.18 -13.39
CA PRO A 174 5.25 -13.18 -13.59
C PRO A 174 6.22 -12.85 -14.73
N ASP A 175 5.72 -12.27 -15.83
CA ASP A 175 6.54 -11.89 -16.98
C ASP A 175 7.53 -10.76 -16.64
N LEU A 176 7.20 -9.92 -15.66
CA LEU A 176 8.05 -8.81 -15.19
C LEU A 176 9.17 -9.30 -14.24
N LEU A 177 8.91 -10.35 -13.45
CA LEU A 177 9.92 -11.00 -12.62
C LEU A 177 11.00 -11.68 -13.47
N GLY A 178 10.61 -12.30 -14.59
CA GLY A 178 11.52 -12.92 -15.56
C GLY A 178 12.48 -11.93 -16.22
N GLN A 179 12.04 -10.68 -16.46
CA GLN A 179 12.86 -9.64 -17.09
C GLN A 179 13.89 -9.01 -16.14
N SER A 180 13.59 -8.88 -14.85
CA SER A 180 14.56 -8.35 -13.86
C SER A 180 15.72 -9.31 -13.58
N THR A 181 15.54 -10.61 -13.87
CA THR A 181 16.59 -11.62 -13.67
C THR A 181 17.61 -11.62 -14.83
N ILE A 182 17.20 -11.24 -16.04
CA ILE A 182 18.06 -11.24 -17.24
C ILE A 182 19.06 -10.07 -17.24
N THR A 183 18.76 -8.96 -16.55
CA THR A 183 19.67 -7.80 -16.48
C THR A 183 20.80 -7.96 -15.44
N LYS A 184 20.83 -9.04 -14.65
CA LYS A 184 21.84 -9.26 -13.60
C LYS A 184 23.06 -10.11 -14.03
N SER A 185 23.20 -10.49 -15.31
CA SER A 185 24.26 -11.42 -15.76
C SER A 185 25.17 -10.90 -16.88
N THR A 186 25.67 -9.66 -16.79
CA THR A 186 26.70 -9.19 -17.75
C THR A 186 27.82 -8.35 -17.17
N ASP A 187 28.16 -8.52 -15.88
CA ASP A 187 29.43 -8.01 -15.36
C ASP A 187 30.09 -9.04 -14.45
N THR A 188 30.76 -10.02 -15.06
CA THR A 188 31.83 -10.74 -14.38
C THR A 188 33.16 -10.21 -14.90
N PHE A 189 33.81 -9.46 -14.01
CA PHE A 189 35.15 -8.93 -14.05
C PHE A 189 36.15 -9.81 -14.83
N SER A 190 36.70 -9.23 -15.91
CA SER A 190 38.00 -9.58 -16.44
C SER A 190 39.07 -8.89 -15.59
N ALA A 191 39.85 -9.67 -14.83
CA ALA A 191 41.09 -9.21 -14.23
C ALA A 191 42.09 -10.37 -14.20
N ALA A 192 42.67 -10.66 -15.36
CA ALA A 192 43.94 -11.38 -15.44
C ALA A 192 45.07 -10.37 -15.22
N HIS A 193 45.58 -10.28 -13.98
CA HIS A 193 46.89 -9.71 -13.75
C HIS A 193 47.95 -10.80 -14.01
N HIS A 194 48.55 -10.69 -15.17
CA HIS A 194 49.85 -11.25 -15.48
C HIS A 194 50.78 -10.05 -15.65
N GLU A 195 51.85 -9.95 -14.87
CA GLU A 195 53.16 -9.52 -15.36
C GLU A 195 54.25 -9.82 -14.31
N PRO A 196 55.50 -10.00 -14.77
CA PRO A 196 56.49 -10.90 -14.19
C PRO A 196 57.42 -10.30 -13.12
#